data_AF-A0A9J5Z692-F1
#
_entry.id   AF-A0A9J5Z692-F1
#
_cell.length_a   1.000
_cell.length_b   1.000
_cell.length_c   1.000
_cell.angle_alpha   90.00
_cell.angle_beta   90.00
_cell.angle_gamma   90.00
#
_symmetry.space_group_name_H-M   'P 1'
#
loop_
_entity.id
_entity.type
_entity.pdbx_description
1 polymer ?
#
loop_
_entity_poly.entity_id
_entity_poly.type
_entity_poly.pdbx_seq_one_letter_code
_entity_poly.pdbx_strand_id
1 'polypeptide(L)'
;MDGGSFSSSIGDSIDFDEKDLSLSDKLKVFKASAYDPDSYVTNRCRQMSEKEIRHLCHYLMDLRKASAEEMRKSVYANYAAFIRTSREISNLEGQLIALRNLLSTRAAIVHGLAEGINVDSLASSDGSTQDARSNNGDNDSTNTESWLGQFIEKLEVLLAERRVDEVLDVLDEGEHMANDTRSKQTMTPSALLSLQKVITEQKQKLAAQLAEASFKSSVGAAELRSAVQALKRLGDGPRAHTLMLSSHQQKLHGNMQGLRPSGTSHGVAYSAALSQLVFSTMAQATSDSLSLFDDEPSYTSELVTWAVNQTENFAHLIKRYVIASPAASGCLRPVAESVHISLGHSSLLEARGLALSPVLLKNFKPCVEQALYANIKRIEQCTAALAAADDWSLTYLPIGSRSLGTSSLAGVIASQPKLSSSAHKFNTMVQVINFAL
;
A
#
# COMPACT_ATOMS: atom_id res chain seq x y z
N MET A 1 -37.06 33.71 -44.64
CA MET A 1 -35.83 34.33 -45.19
C MET A 1 -35.07 34.80 -43.96
N ASP A 2 -34.04 34.14 -43.48
CA ASP A 2 -32.89 33.65 -44.24
C ASP A 2 -32.47 32.23 -43.84
N GLY A 3 -32.26 31.40 -44.88
CA GLY A 3 -31.62 30.10 -44.78
C GLY A 3 -30.12 30.25 -44.98
N GLY A 4 -29.34 29.80 -44.00
CA GLY A 4 -27.91 29.58 -44.14
C GLY A 4 -27.64 28.13 -44.50
N SER A 5 -27.54 27.85 -45.79
CA SER A 5 -27.25 26.53 -46.37
C SER A 5 -25.91 25.97 -45.89
N PHE A 6 -25.91 24.75 -45.34
CA PHE A 6 -24.70 23.94 -45.26
C PHE A 6 -24.31 23.53 -46.68
N SER A 7 -23.28 24.18 -47.22
CA SER A 7 -22.68 23.80 -48.50
C SER A 7 -22.02 22.43 -48.35
N SER A 8 -22.58 21.46 -49.06
CA SER A 8 -22.00 20.15 -49.29
C SER A 8 -20.78 20.28 -50.20
N SER A 9 -19.58 20.38 -49.60
CA SER A 9 -18.34 20.15 -50.34
C SER A 9 -18.13 18.65 -50.45
N ILE A 10 -18.63 18.09 -51.56
CA ILE A 10 -18.27 16.77 -52.04
C ILE A 10 -16.78 16.82 -52.39
N GLY A 11 -15.99 15.86 -51.88
CA GLY A 11 -14.59 15.66 -52.27
C GLY A 11 -13.58 16.23 -51.27
N ASP A 12 -13.35 15.50 -50.19
CA ASP A 12 -12.02 15.45 -49.59
C ASP A 12 -11.64 13.98 -49.46
N SER A 13 -10.62 13.59 -50.23
CA SER A 13 -9.93 12.32 -50.08
C SER A 13 -9.46 12.24 -48.63
N ILE A 14 -9.92 11.24 -47.87
CA ILE A 14 -9.61 11.12 -46.45
C ILE A 14 -8.17 10.59 -46.33
N ASP A 15 -7.20 11.50 -46.44
CA ASP A 15 -5.81 11.23 -46.11
C ASP A 15 -5.68 11.19 -44.60
N PHE A 16 -5.65 9.98 -44.05
CA PHE A 16 -5.37 9.72 -42.64
C PHE A 16 -3.90 9.98 -42.25
N ASP A 17 -3.10 10.43 -43.21
CA ASP A 17 -1.65 10.60 -43.15
C ASP A 17 -1.23 12.07 -43.37
N GLU A 18 -2.00 13.03 -42.85
CA GLU A 18 -1.56 14.43 -42.76
C GLU A 18 -0.35 14.53 -41.81
N LYS A 19 0.84 14.39 -42.40
CA LYS A 19 2.15 14.41 -41.74
C LYS A 19 2.55 15.80 -41.22
N ASP A 20 1.85 16.86 -41.61
CA ASP A 20 2.26 18.25 -41.32
C ASP A 20 1.46 18.96 -40.21
N LEU A 21 0.47 18.30 -39.60
CA LEU A 21 -0.31 18.90 -38.51
C LEU A 21 0.33 18.64 -37.14
N SER A 22 0.40 19.69 -36.30
CA SER A 22 0.84 19.56 -34.92
C SER A 22 -0.12 18.66 -34.12
N LEU A 23 0.40 17.98 -33.09
CA LEU A 23 -0.43 17.14 -32.22
C LEU A 23 -1.57 17.92 -31.56
N SER A 24 -1.39 19.22 -31.30
CA SER A 24 -2.44 20.08 -30.76
C SER A 24 -3.58 20.30 -31.75
N ASP A 25 -3.25 20.46 -33.04
CA ASP A 25 -4.25 20.62 -34.11
C ASP A 25 -5.04 19.33 -34.33
N LYS A 26 -4.36 18.18 -34.29
CA LYS A 26 -5.01 16.85 -34.34
C LYS A 26 -5.95 16.60 -33.17
N LEU A 27 -5.68 17.20 -32.01
CA LEU A 27 -6.52 17.09 -30.81
C LEU A 27 -7.64 18.13 -30.71
N LYS A 28 -7.67 19.14 -31.58
CA LYS A 28 -8.59 20.28 -31.49
C LYS A 28 -10.07 19.87 -31.52
N VAL A 29 -10.41 18.88 -32.34
CA VAL A 29 -11.78 18.36 -32.47
C VAL A 29 -12.26 17.70 -31.17
N PHE A 30 -11.35 17.09 -30.40
CA PHE A 30 -11.66 16.41 -29.13
C PHE A 30 -11.65 17.35 -27.91
N LYS A 31 -11.17 18.58 -28.07
CA LYS A 31 -11.11 19.60 -27.00
C LYS A 31 -12.31 20.54 -27.00
N ALA A 32 -13.25 20.39 -27.94
CA ALA A 32 -14.45 21.21 -27.99
C ALA A 32 -15.36 20.91 -26.79
N SER A 33 -15.90 21.96 -26.16
CA SER A 33 -16.78 21.84 -24.98
C SER A 33 -18.11 21.13 -25.27
N ALA A 34 -18.52 21.07 -26.54
CA ALA A 34 -19.72 20.38 -27.03
C ALA A 34 -19.36 19.14 -27.89
N TYR A 35 -18.26 18.44 -27.56
CA TYR A 35 -17.89 17.22 -28.26
C TYR A 35 -18.86 16.09 -27.91
N ASP A 36 -19.54 15.56 -28.95
CA ASP A 36 -20.39 14.38 -28.83
C ASP A 36 -19.70 13.16 -29.51
N PRO A 37 -19.28 12.15 -28.74
CA PRO A 37 -18.67 10.94 -29.27
C PRO A 37 -19.57 10.20 -30.27
N ASP A 38 -20.87 10.14 -30.02
CA ASP A 38 -21.80 9.35 -30.82
C ASP A 38 -22.07 10.02 -32.16
N SER A 39 -22.27 11.33 -32.20
CA SER A 39 -22.33 12.12 -33.44
C SER A 39 -21.02 12.08 -34.24
N TYR A 40 -19.86 12.12 -33.56
CA TYR A 40 -18.55 12.03 -34.23
C TYR A 40 -18.37 10.68 -34.94
N VAL A 41 -18.66 9.58 -34.25
CA VAL A 41 -18.52 8.22 -34.79
C VAL A 41 -19.56 7.97 -35.87
N THR A 42 -20.83 8.34 -35.65
CA THR A 42 -21.89 8.13 -36.64
C THR A 42 -21.67 8.94 -37.91
N ASN A 43 -21.21 10.20 -37.82
CA ASN A 43 -20.93 11.01 -39.00
C ASN A 43 -19.70 10.48 -39.77
N ARG A 44 -18.62 10.08 -39.07
CA ARG A 44 -17.40 9.57 -39.70
C ARG A 44 -17.57 8.15 -40.26
N CYS A 45 -18.24 7.25 -39.55
CA CYS A 45 -18.33 5.83 -39.93
C CYS A 45 -19.44 5.55 -40.96
N ARG A 46 -20.45 6.41 -41.10
CA ARG A 46 -21.60 6.19 -42.01
C ARG A 46 -21.22 6.16 -43.50
N GLN A 47 -20.09 6.74 -43.87
CA GLN A 47 -19.59 6.81 -45.24
C GLN A 47 -18.32 5.98 -45.48
N MET A 48 -17.85 5.22 -44.48
CA MET A 48 -16.59 4.47 -44.54
C MET A 48 -16.81 2.97 -44.77
N SER A 49 -15.91 2.37 -45.55
CA SER A 49 -15.76 0.93 -45.69
C SER A 49 -15.09 0.31 -44.46
N GLU A 50 -15.24 -1.01 -44.28
CA GLU A 50 -14.67 -1.75 -43.14
C GLU A 50 -13.14 -1.57 -43.00
N LYS A 51 -12.43 -1.39 -44.12
CA LYS A 51 -10.97 -1.17 -44.13
C LYS A 51 -10.62 0.23 -43.62
N GLU A 52 -11.40 1.24 -44.01
CA GLU A 52 -11.22 2.63 -43.56
C GLU A 52 -11.59 2.78 -42.08
N ILE A 53 -12.61 2.07 -41.61
CA ILE A 53 -12.96 2.01 -40.18
C ILE A 53 -11.81 1.40 -39.37
N ARG A 54 -11.25 0.28 -39.83
CA ARG A 54 -10.08 -0.33 -39.16
C ARG A 54 -8.87 0.60 -39.14
N HIS A 55 -8.64 1.36 -40.21
CA HIS A 55 -7.55 2.32 -40.27
C HIS A 55 -7.80 3.52 -39.35
N LEU A 56 -9.03 4.04 -39.29
CA LEU A 56 -9.45 5.07 -38.34
C LEU A 56 -9.27 4.62 -36.89
N CYS A 57 -9.59 3.37 -36.55
CA CYS A 57 -9.35 2.83 -35.22
C CYS A 57 -7.87 2.83 -34.85
N HIS A 58 -6.98 2.40 -35.76
CA HIS A 58 -5.53 2.43 -35.52
C HIS A 58 -5.03 3.87 -35.36
N TYR A 59 -5.45 4.78 -36.24
CA TYR A 59 -5.12 6.20 -36.15
C TYR A 59 -5.54 6.83 -34.81
N LEU A 60 -6.77 6.55 -34.34
CA LEU A 60 -7.24 7.05 -33.05
C LEU A 60 -6.49 6.45 -31.87
N MET A 61 -6.07 5.18 -31.95
CA MET A 61 -5.24 4.54 -30.92
C MET A 61 -3.85 5.18 -30.87
N ASP A 62 -3.23 5.46 -32.02
CA ASP A 62 -1.93 6.11 -32.10
C ASP A 62 -2.00 7.57 -31.62
N LEU A 63 -3.05 8.30 -32.00
CA LEU A 63 -3.29 9.67 -31.54
C LEU A 63 -3.51 9.71 -30.02
N ARG A 64 -4.26 8.75 -29.46
CA ARG A 64 -4.43 8.61 -28.00
C ARG A 64 -3.10 8.37 -27.30
N LYS A 65 -2.26 7.48 -27.85
CA LYS A 65 -0.93 7.18 -27.30
C LYS A 65 -0.02 8.41 -27.32
N ALA A 66 0.03 9.12 -28.44
CA ALA A 66 0.82 10.34 -28.59
C ALA A 66 0.34 11.46 -27.65
N SER A 67 -0.97 11.62 -27.49
CA SER A 67 -1.57 12.57 -26.53
C SER A 67 -1.21 12.24 -25.08
N ALA A 68 -1.26 10.96 -24.69
CA ALA A 68 -0.87 10.51 -23.36
C ALA A 68 0.62 10.74 -23.08
N GLU A 69 1.49 10.51 -24.08
CA GLU A 69 2.92 10.77 -23.98
C GLU A 69 3.22 12.27 -23.79
N GLU A 70 2.52 13.14 -24.52
CA GLU A 70 2.69 14.60 -24.40
C GLU A 70 2.16 15.14 -23.07
N MET A 71 1.01 14.65 -22.62
CA MET A 71 0.48 14.95 -21.28
C MET A 71 1.48 14.53 -20.20
N ARG A 72 2.05 13.33 -20.33
CA ARG A 72 3.09 12.83 -19.43
C ARG A 72 4.31 13.77 -19.42
N LYS A 73 4.84 14.14 -20.58
CA LYS A 73 5.98 15.08 -20.69
C LYS A 73 5.68 16.43 -20.06
N SER A 74 4.50 17.00 -20.33
CA SER A 74 4.05 18.27 -19.75
C SER A 74 3.96 18.20 -18.23
N VAL A 75 3.41 17.13 -17.68
CA VAL A 75 3.34 16.91 -16.22
C VAL A 75 4.74 16.79 -15.63
N TYR A 76 5.64 16.00 -16.24
CA TYR A 76 7.02 15.86 -15.74
C TYR A 76 7.82 17.17 -15.81
N ALA A 77 7.66 17.95 -16.88
CA ALA A 77 8.32 19.25 -17.03
C ALA A 77 7.86 20.26 -15.97
N ASN A 78 6.56 20.23 -15.61
CA ASN A 78 5.99 21.11 -14.60
C ASN A 78 6.04 20.53 -13.18
N TYR A 79 6.47 19.29 -13.00
CA TYR A 79 6.49 18.60 -11.70
C TYR A 79 7.39 19.31 -10.71
N ALA A 80 8.58 19.75 -11.14
CA ALA A 80 9.50 20.50 -10.28
C ALA A 80 8.91 21.84 -9.83
N ALA A 81 8.20 22.54 -10.73
CA ALA A 81 7.52 23.79 -10.39
C ALA A 81 6.37 23.53 -9.39
N PHE A 82 5.59 22.47 -9.59
CA PHE A 82 4.50 22.08 -8.71
C PHE A 82 4.98 21.69 -7.30
N ILE A 83 6.03 20.87 -7.20
CA ILE A 83 6.61 20.50 -5.89
C ILE A 83 7.14 21.73 -5.17
N ARG A 84 7.81 22.64 -5.90
CA ARG A 84 8.32 23.89 -5.32
C ARG A 84 7.19 24.77 -4.82
N THR A 85 6.17 25.02 -5.63
CA THR A 85 5.03 25.86 -5.22
C THR A 85 4.24 25.23 -4.07
N SER A 86 4.03 23.92 -4.08
CA SER A 86 3.37 23.21 -2.98
C SER A 86 4.15 23.33 -1.67
N ARG A 87 5.47 23.20 -1.70
CA ARG A 87 6.34 23.41 -0.52
C ARG A 87 6.26 24.84 -0.02
N GLU A 88 6.21 25.81 -0.93
CA GLU A 88 6.12 27.23 -0.61
C GLU A 88 4.76 27.57 0.03
N ILE A 89 3.66 26.97 -0.45
CA ILE A 89 2.33 27.05 0.18
C ILE A 89 2.36 26.48 1.59
N SER A 90 2.93 25.28 1.80
CA SER A 90 3.02 24.70 3.15
C SER A 90 3.87 25.54 4.10
N ASN A 91 4.95 26.18 3.60
CA ASN A 91 5.75 27.09 4.40
C ASN A 91 4.94 28.35 4.79
N LEU A 92 4.17 28.91 3.85
CA LEU A 92 3.27 30.04 4.11
C LEU A 92 2.17 29.67 5.11
N GLU A 93 1.58 28.48 5.03
CA GLU A 93 0.62 27.97 6.02
C GLU A 93 1.25 27.88 7.41
N GLY A 94 2.49 27.38 7.51
CA GLY A 94 3.25 27.35 8.77
C GLY A 94 3.47 28.75 9.35
N GLN A 95 3.85 29.72 8.51
CA GLN A 95 4.01 31.12 8.92
C GLN A 95 2.68 31.74 9.38
N LEU A 96 1.57 31.42 8.71
CA LEU A 96 0.23 31.90 9.08
C LEU A 96 -0.20 31.36 10.45
N ILE A 97 0.07 30.08 10.73
CA ILE A 97 -0.20 29.47 12.05
C ILE A 97 0.65 30.14 13.13
N ALA A 98 1.93 30.39 12.86
CA ALA A 98 2.81 31.11 13.79
C ALA A 98 2.30 32.53 14.08
N LEU A 99 1.88 33.26 13.04
CA LEU A 99 1.30 34.60 13.17
C LEU A 99 0.00 34.56 13.99
N ARG A 100 -0.90 33.60 13.72
CA ARG A 100 -2.13 33.42 14.48
C ARG A 100 -1.84 33.21 15.96
N ASN A 101 -0.90 32.32 16.29
CA ASN A 101 -0.54 32.03 17.67
C ASN A 101 0.05 33.28 18.36
N LEU A 102 0.92 34.03 17.67
CA LEU A 102 1.46 35.30 18.19
C LEU A 102 0.34 36.32 18.46
N LEU A 103 -0.62 36.44 17.56
CA LEU A 103 -1.76 37.35 17.71
C LEU A 103 -2.65 36.93 18.88
N SER A 104 -2.90 35.63 19.05
CA SER A 104 -3.62 35.07 20.21
C SER A 104 -2.90 35.35 21.52
N THR A 105 -1.57 35.17 21.58
CA THR A 105 -0.76 35.51 22.77
C THR A 105 -0.85 37.00 23.09
N ARG A 106 -0.74 37.87 22.08
CA ARG A 106 -0.87 39.32 22.29
C ARG A 106 -2.27 39.72 22.74
N ALA A 107 -3.31 39.10 22.18
CA ALA A 107 -4.70 39.32 22.60
C ALA A 107 -4.93 38.89 24.05
N ALA A 108 -4.36 37.76 24.48
CA ALA A 108 -4.43 37.29 25.87
C ALA A 108 -3.76 38.26 26.84
N ILE A 109 -2.59 38.81 26.48
CA ILE A 109 -1.90 39.83 27.29
C ILE A 109 -2.74 41.12 27.39
N VAL A 110 -3.31 41.59 26.27
CA VAL A 110 -4.19 42.77 26.26
C VAL A 110 -5.44 42.53 27.11
N HIS A 111 -6.04 41.33 27.05
CA HIS A 111 -7.17 40.96 27.91
C HIS A 111 -6.78 40.93 29.39
N GLY A 112 -5.64 40.32 29.75
CA GLY A 112 -5.17 40.32 31.14
C GLY A 112 -4.86 41.71 31.67
N LEU A 113 -4.36 42.62 30.82
CA LEU A 113 -4.15 44.01 31.18
C LEU A 113 -5.48 44.78 31.32
N ALA A 114 -6.45 44.53 30.44
CA ALA A 114 -7.77 45.14 30.51
C ALA A 114 -8.57 44.67 31.75
N GLU A 115 -8.43 43.40 32.14
CA GLU A 115 -9.02 42.86 33.38
C GLU A 115 -8.32 43.41 34.64
N GLY A 116 -6.99 43.60 34.59
CA GLY A 116 -6.22 44.20 35.69
C GLY A 116 -6.49 45.68 35.97
N ILE A 117 -7.11 46.40 35.03
CA ILE A 117 -7.48 47.82 35.18
C ILE A 117 -8.89 47.97 35.81
N ASN A 118 -9.65 46.88 35.98
CA ASN A 118 -10.94 46.89 36.68
C ASN A 118 -10.81 46.60 38.19
N VAL A 119 -9.89 47.30 38.86
CA VAL A 119 -9.81 47.30 40.32
C VAL A 119 -9.73 48.74 40.81
N ASP A 120 -10.90 49.35 40.96
CA ASP A 120 -11.10 50.45 41.89
C ASP A 120 -12.40 50.17 42.65
N SER A 121 -12.28 49.73 43.90
CA SER A 121 -12.63 50.54 45.08
C SER A 121 -12.95 49.69 46.34
N LEU A 122 -12.31 50.08 47.44
CA LEU A 122 -12.74 50.02 48.85
C LEU A 122 -12.75 48.66 49.59
N ALA A 123 -11.82 48.49 50.54
CA ALA A 123 -12.15 48.68 51.97
C ALA A 123 -10.90 48.74 52.87
N SER A 124 -10.85 49.83 53.64
CA SER A 124 -10.09 50.07 54.86
C SER A 124 -10.21 48.95 55.90
N SER A 125 -9.12 48.58 56.58
CA SER A 125 -9.07 48.59 58.06
C SER A 125 -7.67 48.30 58.61
N ASP A 126 -7.40 49.03 59.68
CA ASP A 126 -6.26 49.14 60.59
C ASP A 126 -5.89 47.83 61.35
N GLY A 127 -4.67 47.75 61.89
CA GLY A 127 -4.39 47.00 63.13
C GLY A 127 -3.38 45.83 63.15
N SER A 128 -2.18 46.12 63.68
CA SER A 128 -1.39 45.31 64.64
C SER A 128 -0.35 44.26 64.19
N THR A 129 0.74 44.30 64.95
CA THR A 129 2.04 43.61 64.95
C THR A 129 2.05 42.18 65.53
N GLN A 130 3.15 41.46 65.20
CA GLN A 130 3.69 40.22 65.83
C GLN A 130 2.87 38.94 65.55
N ASP A 131 3.44 37.78 65.26
CA ASP A 131 4.71 37.21 65.69
C ASP A 131 5.23 36.13 64.71
N ALA A 132 6.50 35.80 64.89
CA ALA A 132 7.25 34.78 64.19
C ALA A 132 6.58 33.39 64.10
N ARG A 133 6.90 32.66 63.01
CA ARG A 133 7.37 31.25 62.97
C ARG A 133 6.72 30.41 61.87
N SER A 134 7.39 30.34 60.71
CA SER A 134 7.59 29.09 59.96
C SER A 134 8.62 29.33 58.86
N ASN A 135 9.91 29.22 59.21
CA ASN A 135 10.98 29.14 58.23
C ASN A 135 11.42 27.67 58.13
N ASN A 136 10.58 26.83 57.51
CA ASN A 136 10.89 25.41 57.33
C ASN A 136 10.30 24.79 56.05
N GLY A 137 10.01 25.60 55.02
CA GLY A 137 9.48 25.14 53.74
C GLY A 137 10.42 25.28 52.53
N ASP A 138 11.55 25.97 52.67
CA ASP A 138 12.36 26.41 51.52
C ASP A 138 13.52 25.48 51.13
N ASN A 139 13.85 24.49 51.96
CA ASN A 139 15.00 23.60 51.70
C ASN A 139 14.65 22.42 50.77
N ASP A 140 13.38 21.98 50.76
CA ASP A 140 12.91 20.90 49.86
C ASP A 140 12.59 21.42 48.44
N SER A 141 12.15 22.68 48.31
CA SER A 141 11.89 23.32 47.02
C SER A 141 13.17 23.62 46.22
N THR A 142 14.23 24.05 46.90
CA THR A 142 15.54 24.30 46.24
C THR A 142 16.23 23.01 45.82
N ASN A 143 16.14 21.94 46.63
CA ASN A 143 16.71 20.65 46.27
C ASN A 143 16.05 20.06 45.01
N THR A 144 14.73 20.20 44.89
CA THR A 144 13.96 19.69 43.76
C THR A 144 14.14 20.51 42.47
N GLU A 145 14.28 21.83 42.55
CA GLU A 145 14.68 22.66 41.39
C GLU A 145 16.10 22.36 40.91
N SER A 146 17.04 22.12 41.84
CA SER A 146 18.42 21.74 41.50
C SER A 146 18.48 20.36 40.83
N TRP A 147 17.63 19.42 41.26
CA TRP A 147 17.50 18.11 40.65
C TRP A 147 16.91 18.20 39.24
N LEU A 148 15.88 19.03 39.01
CA LEU A 148 15.31 19.26 37.69
C LEU A 148 16.35 19.79 36.70
N GLY A 149 17.22 20.71 37.14
CA GLY A 149 18.34 21.19 36.34
C GLY A 149 19.33 20.09 35.95
N GLN A 150 19.75 19.26 36.91
CA GLN A 150 20.65 18.13 36.67
C GLN A 150 20.02 17.06 35.76
N PHE A 151 18.72 16.80 35.92
CA PHE A 151 17.96 15.90 35.07
C PHE A 151 17.96 16.37 33.61
N ILE A 152 17.68 17.65 33.37
CA ILE A 152 17.67 18.23 32.02
C ILE A 152 19.06 18.18 31.39
N GLU A 153 20.11 18.56 32.14
CA GLU A 153 21.49 18.53 31.65
C GLU A 153 21.94 17.11 31.27
N LYS A 154 21.69 16.14 32.16
CA LYS A 154 22.00 14.72 31.89
C LYS A 154 21.26 14.21 30.65
N LEU A 155 19.99 14.58 30.50
CA LEU A 155 19.18 14.19 29.35
C LEU A 155 19.71 14.79 28.04
N GLU A 156 20.08 16.08 28.04
CA GLU A 156 20.61 16.76 26.86
C GLU A 156 21.96 16.18 26.40
N VAL A 157 22.85 15.85 27.34
CA VAL A 157 24.14 15.20 27.04
C VAL A 157 23.91 13.82 26.41
N LEU A 158 23.06 12.98 27.01
CA LEU A 158 22.79 11.64 26.50
C LEU A 158 22.09 11.65 25.13
N LEU A 159 21.19 12.61 24.90
CA LEU A 159 20.56 12.85 23.59
C LEU A 159 21.61 13.24 22.55
N ALA A 160 22.58 14.10 22.90
CA ALA A 160 23.67 14.49 22.01
C ALA A 160 24.59 13.29 21.68
N GLU A 161 24.85 12.41 22.64
CA GLU A 161 25.63 11.17 22.47
C GLU A 161 24.86 10.04 21.76
N ARG A 162 23.55 10.22 21.50
CA ARG A 162 22.64 9.22 20.90
C ARG A 162 22.57 7.90 21.69
N ARG A 163 22.77 7.94 23.00
CA ARG A 163 22.71 6.75 23.87
C ARG A 163 21.27 6.44 24.25
N VAL A 164 20.52 5.90 23.28
CA VAL A 164 19.06 5.72 23.36
C VAL A 164 18.64 4.98 24.63
N ASP A 165 19.29 3.86 24.98
CA ASP A 165 18.91 3.06 26.15
C ASP A 165 19.06 3.85 27.46
N GLU A 166 20.12 4.64 27.59
CA GLU A 166 20.38 5.45 28.79
C GLU A 166 19.48 6.68 28.86
N VAL A 167 19.11 7.24 27.70
CA VAL A 167 18.07 8.27 27.63
C VAL A 167 16.74 7.71 28.14
N LEU A 168 16.38 6.47 27.80
CA LEU A 168 15.17 5.82 28.31
C LEU A 168 15.22 5.62 29.82
N ASP A 169 16.35 5.12 30.35
CA ASP A 169 16.51 4.92 31.80
C ASP A 169 16.38 6.24 32.57
N VAL A 170 16.94 7.34 32.06
CA VAL A 170 16.79 8.68 32.65
C VAL A 170 15.36 9.19 32.55
N LEU A 171 14.66 8.97 31.43
CA LEU A 171 13.26 9.35 31.28
C LEU A 171 12.34 8.56 32.24
N ASP A 172 12.62 7.27 32.46
CA ASP A 172 11.92 6.42 33.43
C ASP A 172 12.14 6.93 34.87
N GLU A 173 13.38 7.31 35.21
CA GLU A 173 13.71 7.97 36.49
C GLU A 173 12.94 9.29 36.68
N GLY A 174 12.85 10.10 35.61
CA GLY A 174 12.10 11.35 35.60
C GLY A 174 10.60 11.17 35.82
N GLU A 175 10.01 10.15 35.19
CA GLU A 175 8.59 9.83 35.32
C GLU A 175 8.28 9.23 36.70
N HIS A 176 9.17 8.41 37.25
CA HIS A 176 9.07 7.94 38.63
C HIS A 176 9.10 9.11 39.63
N MET A 177 10.02 10.06 39.45
CA MET A 177 10.12 11.25 40.30
C MET A 177 8.84 12.10 40.24
N ALA A 178 8.28 12.30 39.04
CA ALA A 178 7.02 13.03 38.85
C ALA A 178 5.82 12.34 39.51
N ASN A 179 5.77 11.01 39.49
CA ASN A 179 4.71 10.22 40.14
C ASN A 179 4.86 10.21 41.67
N ASP A 180 6.08 10.08 42.18
CA ASP A 180 6.37 10.05 43.62
C ASP A 180 6.05 11.41 44.27
N THR A 181 6.43 12.51 43.62
CA THR A 181 6.11 13.88 44.08
C THR A 181 4.63 14.23 43.96
N ARG A 182 3.89 13.66 43.00
CA ARG A 182 2.42 13.74 42.96
C ARG A 182 1.78 13.05 44.18
N SER A 183 2.34 11.93 44.64
CA SER A 183 1.81 11.19 45.80
C SER A 183 2.16 11.81 47.15
N LYS A 184 3.36 12.39 47.26
CA LYS A 184 3.92 12.97 48.50
C LYS A 184 3.69 14.47 48.65
N GLN A 185 3.13 15.14 47.63
CA GLN A 185 2.84 16.58 47.62
C GLN A 185 4.05 17.47 47.93
N THR A 186 5.26 17.01 47.57
CA THR A 186 6.54 17.62 47.95
C THR A 186 6.99 18.73 46.99
N MET A 187 6.41 18.80 45.78
CA MET A 187 6.75 19.77 44.73
C MET A 187 5.69 20.88 44.61
N THR A 188 6.12 22.06 44.19
CA THR A 188 5.19 23.10 43.73
C THR A 188 4.45 22.61 42.47
N PRO A 189 3.14 22.91 42.33
CA PRO A 189 2.35 22.47 41.17
C PRO A 189 2.92 22.94 39.81
N SER A 190 3.59 24.09 39.79
CA SER A 190 4.23 24.65 38.59
C SER A 190 5.48 23.87 38.15
N ALA A 191 6.33 23.45 39.10
CA ALA A 191 7.52 22.66 38.80
C ALA A 191 7.16 21.26 38.28
N LEU A 192 6.11 20.65 38.85
CA LEU A 192 5.58 19.35 38.39
C LEU A 192 5.07 19.43 36.95
N LEU A 193 4.28 20.47 36.62
CA LEU A 193 3.80 20.70 35.25
C LEU A 193 4.96 20.94 34.27
N SER A 194 5.99 21.66 34.70
CA SER A 194 7.20 21.89 33.90
C SER A 194 7.95 20.59 33.61
N LEU A 195 8.21 19.77 34.64
CA LEU A 195 8.85 18.46 34.51
C LEU A 195 8.05 17.54 33.57
N GLN A 196 6.72 17.45 33.76
CA GLN A 196 5.86 16.62 32.92
C GLN A 196 5.84 17.09 31.47
N LYS A 197 5.89 18.41 31.24
CA LYS A 197 6.02 18.98 29.90
C LYS A 197 7.36 18.61 29.26
N VAL A 198 8.48 18.75 29.98
CA VAL A 198 9.81 18.38 29.46
C VAL A 198 9.86 16.89 29.11
N ILE A 199 9.37 16.01 30.00
CA ILE A 199 9.33 14.56 29.74
C ILE A 199 8.51 14.25 28.49
N THR A 200 7.31 14.82 28.34
CA THR A 200 6.45 14.55 27.18
C THR A 200 7.04 15.09 25.88
N GLU A 201 7.59 16.31 25.87
CA GLU A 201 8.26 16.89 24.70
C GLU A 201 9.48 16.05 24.28
N GLN A 202 10.27 15.57 25.23
CA GLN A 202 11.48 14.78 24.93
C GLN A 202 11.13 13.37 24.47
N LYS A 203 10.15 12.70 25.10
CA LYS A 203 9.62 11.41 24.61
C LYS A 203 9.14 11.54 23.15
N GLN A 204 8.42 12.61 22.82
CA GLN A 204 7.94 12.85 21.45
C GLN A 204 9.07 13.13 20.44
N LYS A 205 10.06 13.95 20.82
CA LYS A 205 11.24 14.23 19.98
C LYS A 205 12.06 12.98 19.73
N LEU A 206 12.35 12.19 20.77
CA LEU A 206 13.11 10.95 20.64
C LEU A 206 12.37 9.94 19.76
N ALA A 207 11.05 9.80 19.95
CA ALA A 207 10.24 8.93 19.11
C ALA A 207 10.30 9.32 17.61
N ALA A 208 10.21 10.63 17.32
CA ALA A 208 10.34 11.12 15.95
C ALA A 208 11.73 10.83 15.36
N GLN A 209 12.80 11.05 16.13
CA GLN A 209 14.17 10.78 15.69
C GLN A 209 14.42 9.29 15.42
N LEU A 210 13.90 8.40 16.27
CA LEU A 210 14.02 6.95 16.10
C LEU A 210 13.27 6.47 14.84
N ALA A 211 12.07 7.00 14.60
CA ALA A 211 11.30 6.69 13.40
C ALA A 211 12.06 7.17 12.14
N GLU A 212 12.50 8.42 12.09
CA GLU A 212 13.23 8.98 10.94
C GLU A 212 14.57 8.28 10.65
N ALA A 213 15.29 7.88 11.70
CA ALA A 213 16.54 7.14 11.54
C ALA A 213 16.28 5.77 10.90
N SER A 214 15.21 5.09 11.31
CA SER A 214 14.86 3.73 10.87
C SER A 214 14.44 3.64 9.40
N PHE A 215 13.94 4.73 8.80
CA PHE A 215 13.56 4.79 7.38
C PHE A 215 14.71 5.13 6.42
N LYS A 216 15.90 5.44 6.93
CA LYS A 216 17.09 5.64 6.08
C LYS A 216 17.59 4.27 5.62
N SER A 217 17.86 4.09 4.31
CA SER A 217 17.98 2.78 3.64
C SER A 217 19.19 1.91 4.04
N SER A 218 19.82 2.17 5.18
CA SER A 218 21.05 1.56 5.67
C SER A 218 20.91 0.96 7.08
N VAL A 219 19.74 1.05 7.72
CA VAL A 219 19.58 0.55 9.10
C VAL A 219 19.56 -0.98 9.12
N GLY A 220 20.43 -1.56 9.95
CA GLY A 220 20.52 -3.01 10.11
C GLY A 220 19.30 -3.58 10.83
N ALA A 221 18.96 -4.86 10.59
CA ALA A 221 17.82 -5.51 11.24
C ALA A 221 17.89 -5.50 12.79
N ALA A 222 19.10 -5.42 13.36
CA ALA A 222 19.31 -5.29 14.81
C ALA A 222 18.96 -3.90 15.33
N GLU A 223 19.40 -2.85 14.64
CA GLU A 223 19.13 -1.45 14.99
C GLU A 223 17.64 -1.14 14.91
N LEU A 224 16.94 -1.68 13.90
CA LEU A 224 15.50 -1.55 13.79
C LEU A 224 14.76 -2.19 14.97
N ARG A 225 15.15 -3.42 15.39
CA ARG A 225 14.53 -4.04 16.56
C ARG A 225 14.78 -3.22 17.82
N SER A 226 15.98 -2.68 17.98
CA SER A 226 16.32 -1.76 19.08
C SER A 226 15.44 -0.51 19.05
N ALA A 227 15.21 0.08 17.87
CA ALA A 227 14.35 1.25 17.72
C ALA A 227 12.87 0.94 18.03
N VAL A 228 12.35 -0.20 17.58
CA VAL A 228 10.98 -0.64 17.91
C VAL A 228 10.83 -0.89 19.40
N GLN A 229 11.80 -1.53 20.05
CA GLN A 229 11.78 -1.76 21.50
C GLN A 229 11.89 -0.45 22.29
N ALA A 230 12.72 0.49 21.85
CA ALA A 230 12.84 1.82 22.42
C ALA A 230 11.52 2.60 22.32
N LEU A 231 10.86 2.59 21.16
CA LEU A 231 9.53 3.21 20.96
C LEU A 231 8.45 2.58 21.85
N LYS A 232 8.48 1.24 22.02
CA LYS A 232 7.58 0.56 22.97
C LYS A 232 7.82 1.05 24.40
N ARG A 233 9.09 1.14 24.84
CA ARG A 233 9.43 1.64 26.19
C ARG A 233 9.03 3.10 26.40
N LEU A 234 9.06 3.93 25.35
CA LEU A 234 8.56 5.31 25.40
C LEU A 234 7.04 5.43 25.59
N GLY A 235 6.30 4.31 25.52
CA GLY A 235 4.83 4.30 25.55
C GLY A 235 4.19 4.58 24.19
N ASP A 236 4.98 4.57 23.12
CA ASP A 236 4.56 4.91 21.75
C ASP A 236 4.37 3.65 20.90
N GLY A 237 3.56 2.72 21.43
CA GLY A 237 3.29 1.42 20.84
C GLY A 237 2.77 1.47 19.39
N PRO A 238 1.82 2.35 19.03
CA PRO A 238 1.33 2.45 17.65
C PRO A 238 2.43 2.79 16.65
N ARG A 239 3.29 3.78 16.94
CA ARG A 239 4.41 4.13 16.05
C ARG A 239 5.45 3.01 16.00
N ALA A 240 5.71 2.34 17.12
CA ALA A 240 6.59 1.17 17.15
C ALA A 240 6.07 0.03 16.24
N HIS A 241 4.76 -0.26 16.31
CA HIS A 241 4.11 -1.30 15.54
C HIS A 241 4.07 -0.96 14.04
N THR A 242 3.67 0.26 13.68
CA THR A 242 3.74 0.75 12.29
C THR A 242 5.17 0.70 11.73
N LEU A 243 6.18 1.06 12.53
CA LEU A 243 7.58 1.01 12.12
C LEU A 243 8.02 -0.42 11.80
N MET A 244 7.67 -1.38 12.66
CA MET A 244 7.95 -2.80 12.43
C MET A 244 7.31 -3.31 11.13
N LEU A 245 6.01 -3.02 10.91
CA LEU A 245 5.30 -3.44 9.70
C LEU A 245 5.88 -2.80 8.44
N SER A 246 6.24 -1.52 8.51
CA SER A 246 6.84 -0.80 7.40
C SER A 246 8.22 -1.36 7.01
N SER A 247 9.00 -1.85 7.97
CA SER A 247 10.27 -2.52 7.67
C SER A 247 10.07 -3.87 7.00
N HIS A 248 9.13 -4.70 7.49
CA HIS A 248 8.78 -5.95 6.82
C HIS A 248 8.30 -5.70 5.39
N GLN A 249 7.53 -4.62 5.18
CA GLN A 249 7.15 -4.17 3.85
C GLN A 249 8.35 -3.76 2.98
N GLN A 250 9.30 -2.99 3.52
CA GLN A 250 10.50 -2.59 2.77
C GLN A 250 11.36 -3.80 2.39
N LYS A 251 11.56 -4.75 3.32
CA LYS A 251 12.26 -6.01 3.08
C LYS A 251 11.58 -6.83 1.99
N LEU A 252 10.25 -6.91 2.04
CA LEU A 252 9.46 -7.58 1.03
C LEU A 252 9.68 -6.95 -0.36
N HIS A 253 9.57 -5.63 -0.45
CA HIS A 253 9.78 -4.89 -1.71
C HIS A 253 11.20 -5.07 -2.25
N GLY A 254 12.22 -5.02 -1.39
CA GLY A 254 13.62 -5.25 -1.79
C GLY A 254 13.84 -6.65 -2.35
N ASN A 255 13.32 -7.68 -1.69
CA ASN A 255 13.43 -9.07 -2.15
C ASN A 255 12.62 -9.32 -3.43
N MET A 256 11.49 -8.66 -3.60
CA MET A 256 10.67 -8.74 -4.80
C MET A 256 11.36 -8.18 -6.04
N GLN A 257 12.25 -7.18 -5.90
CA GLN A 257 13.04 -6.68 -7.03
C GLN A 257 13.98 -7.74 -7.61
N GLY A 258 14.45 -8.68 -6.79
CA GLY A 258 15.24 -9.83 -7.25
C GLY A 258 14.42 -10.91 -7.97
N LEU A 259 13.11 -10.97 -7.71
CA LEU A 259 12.18 -11.91 -8.33
C LEU A 259 11.60 -11.31 -9.61
N ARG A 260 12.34 -11.39 -10.72
CA ARG A 260 11.84 -10.95 -12.03
C ARG A 260 11.06 -12.07 -12.73
N PRO A 261 9.87 -11.78 -13.33
CA PRO A 261 9.18 -12.75 -14.17
C PRO A 261 10.05 -13.14 -15.38
N SER A 262 10.61 -14.34 -15.36
CA SER A 262 11.51 -14.82 -16.41
C SER A 262 10.71 -15.59 -17.46
N GLY A 263 10.16 -14.89 -18.45
CA GLY A 263 9.49 -15.48 -19.61
C GLY A 263 8.17 -16.20 -19.34
N THR A 264 7.50 -16.62 -20.42
CA THR A 264 6.13 -17.19 -20.41
C THR A 264 6.05 -18.62 -19.86
N SER A 265 7.17 -19.34 -19.80
CA SER A 265 7.23 -20.75 -19.35
C SER A 265 7.48 -20.93 -17.85
N HIS A 266 7.78 -19.86 -17.10
CA HIS A 266 8.14 -19.94 -15.67
C HIS A 266 7.10 -19.34 -14.72
N GLY A 267 5.85 -19.14 -15.19
CA GLY A 267 4.80 -18.51 -14.38
C GLY A 267 4.52 -19.24 -13.07
N VAL A 268 4.55 -20.58 -13.07
CA VAL A 268 4.31 -21.40 -11.86
C VAL A 268 5.47 -21.29 -10.87
N ALA A 269 6.72 -21.34 -11.35
CA ALA A 269 7.90 -21.17 -10.51
C ALA A 269 7.96 -19.76 -9.88
N TYR A 270 7.61 -18.73 -10.67
CA TYR A 270 7.46 -17.37 -10.18
C TYR A 270 6.35 -17.27 -9.12
N SER A 271 5.20 -17.91 -9.36
CA SER A 271 4.09 -17.96 -8.39
C SER A 271 4.53 -18.61 -7.07
N ALA A 272 5.24 -19.74 -7.13
CA ALA A 272 5.77 -20.41 -5.95
C ALA A 272 6.76 -19.54 -5.17
N ALA A 273 7.75 -18.96 -5.86
CA ALA A 273 8.78 -18.13 -5.24
C ALA A 273 8.18 -16.86 -4.61
N LEU A 274 7.29 -16.17 -5.34
CA LEU A 274 6.65 -14.96 -4.83
C LEU A 274 5.72 -15.28 -3.65
N SER A 275 4.93 -16.34 -3.77
CA SER A 275 4.02 -16.78 -2.70
C SER A 275 4.83 -17.12 -1.44
N GLN A 276 5.88 -17.93 -1.56
CA GLN A 276 6.75 -18.26 -0.44
C GLN A 276 7.35 -17.00 0.21
N LEU A 277 7.86 -16.05 -0.58
CA LEU A 277 8.43 -14.81 -0.04
C LEU A 277 7.39 -13.97 0.73
N VAL A 278 6.21 -13.74 0.14
CA VAL A 278 5.16 -12.92 0.77
C VAL A 278 4.66 -13.59 2.05
N PHE A 279 4.21 -14.84 1.96
CA PHE A 279 3.59 -15.52 3.10
C PHE A 279 4.60 -15.83 4.23
N SER A 280 5.89 -16.09 3.92
CA SER A 280 6.92 -16.24 4.96
C SER A 280 7.26 -14.92 5.64
N THR A 281 7.27 -13.80 4.90
CA THR A 281 7.48 -12.47 5.49
C THR A 281 6.31 -12.09 6.40
N MET A 282 5.07 -12.39 5.97
CA MET A 282 3.88 -12.19 6.80
C MET A 282 3.93 -13.06 8.06
N ALA A 283 4.34 -14.33 7.95
CA ALA A 283 4.53 -15.22 9.09
C ALA A 283 5.53 -14.65 10.11
N GLN A 284 6.62 -14.05 9.62
CA GLN A 284 7.60 -13.40 10.47
C GLN A 284 7.03 -12.14 11.13
N ALA A 285 6.33 -11.29 10.38
CA ALA A 285 5.71 -10.09 10.92
C ALA A 285 4.67 -10.42 12.01
N THR A 286 3.87 -11.46 11.82
CA THR A 286 2.93 -11.95 12.84
C THR A 286 3.65 -12.46 14.09
N SER A 287 4.73 -13.22 13.92
CA SER A 287 5.52 -13.73 15.05
C SER A 287 6.22 -12.61 15.82
N ASP A 288 6.81 -11.65 15.11
CA ASP A 288 7.47 -10.49 15.69
C ASP A 288 6.45 -9.60 16.43
N SER A 289 5.28 -9.36 15.82
CA SER A 289 4.18 -8.59 16.43
C SER A 289 3.72 -9.23 17.74
N LEU A 290 3.45 -10.54 17.74
CA LEU A 290 3.05 -11.26 18.95
C LEU A 290 4.15 -11.22 20.02
N SER A 291 5.42 -11.37 19.64
CA SER A 291 6.54 -11.36 20.59
C SER A 291 6.82 -9.99 21.21
N LEU A 292 6.52 -8.91 20.49
CA LEU A 292 6.85 -7.54 20.89
C LEU A 292 5.67 -6.78 21.45
N PHE A 293 4.43 -7.10 21.08
CA PHE A 293 3.23 -6.31 21.42
C PHE A 293 2.12 -7.13 22.10
N ASP A 294 2.37 -8.41 22.36
CA ASP A 294 1.39 -9.35 22.91
C ASP A 294 0.10 -9.38 22.07
N ASP A 295 -1.00 -9.90 22.62
CA ASP A 295 -2.29 -10.03 21.91
C ASP A 295 -3.20 -8.80 22.09
N GLU A 296 -2.64 -7.59 21.95
CA GLU A 296 -3.42 -6.36 22.07
C GLU A 296 -4.29 -6.14 20.81
N PRO A 297 -5.62 -5.93 20.94
CA PRO A 297 -6.53 -5.87 19.79
C PRO A 297 -6.27 -4.71 18.83
N SER A 298 -5.66 -3.63 19.31
CA SER A 298 -5.28 -2.45 18.52
C SER A 298 -4.23 -2.80 17.47
N TYR A 299 -3.16 -3.49 17.89
CA TYR A 299 -2.04 -3.88 17.02
C TYR A 299 -2.39 -5.06 16.12
N THR A 300 -3.17 -6.03 16.60
CA THR A 300 -3.62 -7.15 15.76
C THR A 300 -4.49 -6.66 14.60
N SER A 301 -5.37 -5.67 14.81
CA SER A 301 -6.17 -5.06 13.74
C SER A 301 -5.31 -4.38 12.67
N GLU A 302 -4.27 -3.64 13.09
CA GLU A 302 -3.32 -3.01 12.16
C GLU A 302 -2.52 -4.06 11.37
N LEU A 303 -2.05 -5.12 12.05
CA LEU A 303 -1.34 -6.25 11.43
C LEU A 303 -2.22 -6.95 10.38
N VAL A 304 -3.48 -7.22 10.71
CA VAL A 304 -4.44 -7.83 9.78
C VAL A 304 -4.68 -6.91 8.57
N THR A 305 -4.83 -5.61 8.79
CA THR A 305 -5.00 -4.62 7.71
C THR A 305 -3.79 -4.60 6.78
N TRP A 306 -2.58 -4.57 7.36
CA TRP A 306 -1.35 -4.67 6.59
C TRP A 306 -1.27 -5.98 5.80
N ALA A 307 -1.61 -7.10 6.44
CA ALA A 307 -1.56 -8.42 5.82
C ALA A 307 -2.53 -8.57 4.64
N VAL A 308 -3.74 -8.05 4.77
CA VAL A 308 -4.73 -8.00 3.69
C VAL A 308 -4.18 -7.18 2.52
N ASN A 309 -3.61 -6.00 2.77
CA ASN A 309 -3.02 -5.17 1.73
C ASN A 309 -1.84 -5.88 1.02
N GLN A 310 -0.94 -6.56 1.76
CA GLN A 310 0.13 -7.34 1.13
C GLN A 310 -0.42 -8.49 0.27
N THR A 311 -1.48 -9.15 0.73
CA THR A 311 -2.14 -10.24 0.00
C THR A 311 -2.82 -9.75 -1.29
N GLU A 312 -3.45 -8.57 -1.25
CA GLU A 312 -4.05 -7.95 -2.45
C GLU A 312 -2.98 -7.56 -3.47
N ASN A 313 -1.88 -6.94 -3.04
CA ASN A 313 -0.75 -6.62 -3.90
C ASN A 313 -0.13 -7.87 -4.53
N PHE A 314 0.07 -8.92 -3.74
CA PHE A 314 0.50 -10.23 -4.22
C PHE A 314 -0.47 -10.78 -5.29
N ALA A 315 -1.76 -10.81 -5.01
CA ALA A 315 -2.77 -11.32 -5.94
C ALA A 315 -2.78 -10.53 -7.25
N HIS A 316 -2.61 -9.21 -7.20
CA HIS A 316 -2.48 -8.37 -8.39
C HIS A 316 -1.26 -8.72 -9.25
N LEU A 317 -0.11 -9.00 -8.63
CA LEU A 317 1.10 -9.39 -9.35
C LEU A 317 0.94 -10.76 -10.03
N ILE A 318 0.41 -11.75 -9.29
CA ILE A 318 0.12 -13.08 -9.86
C ILE A 318 -0.88 -12.98 -11.01
N LYS A 319 -1.95 -12.19 -10.84
CA LYS A 319 -2.91 -11.91 -11.93
C LYS A 319 -2.21 -11.38 -13.16
N ARG A 320 -1.40 -10.33 -12.98
CA ARG A 320 -0.77 -9.60 -14.09
C ARG A 320 0.26 -10.44 -14.84
N TYR A 321 1.10 -11.19 -14.12
CA TYR A 321 2.26 -11.85 -14.72
C TYR A 321 2.05 -13.34 -14.99
N VAL A 322 1.11 -14.00 -14.30
CA VAL A 322 0.92 -15.46 -14.40
C VAL A 322 -0.45 -15.82 -14.94
N ILE A 323 -1.53 -15.21 -14.46
CA ILE A 323 -2.90 -15.70 -14.72
C ILE A 323 -3.56 -15.08 -15.96
N ALA A 324 -3.42 -13.76 -16.18
CA ALA A 324 -4.23 -13.05 -17.17
C ALA A 324 -4.11 -13.60 -18.60
N SER A 325 -2.89 -13.93 -19.05
CA SER A 325 -2.64 -14.47 -20.38
C SER A 325 -3.14 -15.93 -20.53
N PRO A 326 -2.78 -16.87 -19.63
CA PRO A 326 -3.33 -18.22 -19.66
C PRO A 326 -4.87 -18.27 -19.56
N ALA A 327 -5.46 -17.44 -18.70
CA ALA A 327 -6.92 -17.37 -18.54
C ALA A 327 -7.61 -16.93 -19.84
N ALA A 328 -7.09 -15.91 -20.52
CA ALA A 328 -7.65 -15.45 -21.81
C ALA A 328 -7.53 -16.50 -22.92
N SER A 329 -6.46 -17.32 -22.89
CA SER A 329 -6.23 -18.40 -23.88
C SER A 329 -6.97 -19.71 -23.57
N GLY A 330 -7.69 -19.80 -22.44
CA GLY A 330 -8.32 -21.04 -21.99
C GLY A 330 -7.33 -22.10 -21.47
N CYS A 331 -6.11 -21.70 -21.10
CA CYS A 331 -5.13 -22.58 -20.46
C CYS A 331 -5.40 -22.64 -18.95
N LEU A 332 -6.21 -23.60 -18.53
CA LEU A 332 -6.66 -23.72 -17.13
C LEU A 332 -5.54 -24.13 -16.16
N ARG A 333 -4.63 -25.03 -16.57
CA ARG A 333 -3.62 -25.61 -15.66
C ARG A 333 -2.71 -24.57 -14.97
N PRO A 334 -2.05 -23.64 -15.68
CA PRO A 334 -1.19 -22.64 -15.02
C PRO A 334 -1.97 -21.72 -14.05
N VAL A 335 -3.24 -21.45 -14.37
CA VAL A 335 -4.14 -20.66 -13.51
C VAL A 335 -4.43 -21.44 -12.24
N ALA A 336 -4.90 -22.68 -12.35
CA ALA A 336 -5.21 -23.54 -11.22
C ALA A 336 -4.01 -23.76 -10.30
N GLU A 337 -2.85 -24.10 -10.85
CA GLU A 337 -1.62 -24.32 -10.08
C GLU A 337 -1.21 -23.06 -9.31
N SER A 338 -1.26 -21.88 -9.92
CA SER A 338 -0.92 -20.61 -9.24
C SER A 338 -1.88 -20.28 -8.08
N VAL A 339 -3.18 -20.54 -8.25
CA VAL A 339 -4.19 -20.36 -7.21
C VAL A 339 -4.00 -21.38 -6.10
N HIS A 340 -3.75 -22.64 -6.44
CA HIS A 340 -3.53 -23.72 -5.48
C HIS A 340 -2.29 -23.45 -4.61
N ILE A 341 -1.17 -23.05 -5.21
CA ILE A 341 0.04 -22.65 -4.48
C ILE A 341 -0.25 -21.50 -3.50
N SER A 342 -0.99 -20.49 -3.97
CA SER A 342 -1.33 -19.31 -3.16
C SER A 342 -2.21 -19.68 -1.96
N LEU A 343 -3.23 -20.51 -2.18
CA LEU A 343 -4.12 -21.00 -1.12
C LEU A 343 -3.40 -21.93 -0.16
N GLY A 344 -2.48 -22.76 -0.66
CA GLY A 344 -1.64 -23.63 0.16
C GLY A 344 -0.83 -22.83 1.18
N HIS A 345 -0.10 -21.80 0.75
CA HIS A 345 0.64 -20.95 1.69
C HIS A 345 -0.27 -20.13 2.63
N SER A 346 -1.43 -19.69 2.16
CA SER A 346 -2.44 -19.02 3.01
C SER A 346 -2.95 -19.95 4.13
N SER A 347 -3.21 -21.23 3.82
CA SER A 347 -3.67 -22.20 4.82
C SER A 347 -2.63 -22.46 5.93
N LEU A 348 -1.33 -22.34 5.62
CA LEU A 348 -0.27 -22.44 6.62
C LEU A 348 -0.27 -21.24 7.58
N LEU A 349 -0.67 -20.06 7.12
CA LEU A 349 -0.84 -18.88 7.98
C LEU A 349 -2.14 -18.91 8.77
N GLU A 350 -3.19 -19.54 8.24
CA GLU A 350 -4.44 -19.77 8.97
C GLU A 350 -4.20 -20.56 10.25
N ALA A 351 -3.31 -21.54 10.22
CA ALA A 351 -2.87 -22.28 11.41
C ALA A 351 -2.17 -21.40 12.47
N ARG A 352 -1.72 -20.19 12.10
CA ARG A 352 -1.14 -19.18 12.99
C ARG A 352 -2.09 -18.03 13.31
N GLY A 353 -3.39 -18.17 13.00
CA GLY A 353 -4.42 -17.20 13.32
C GLY A 353 -4.65 -16.11 12.26
N LEU A 354 -4.03 -16.20 11.07
CA LEU A 354 -4.18 -15.20 10.01
C LEU A 354 -4.84 -15.78 8.75
N ALA A 355 -6.15 -15.55 8.63
CA ALA A 355 -6.95 -16.08 7.52
C ALA A 355 -7.02 -15.14 6.31
N LEU A 356 -6.33 -15.52 5.22
CA LEU A 356 -6.18 -14.70 4.01
C LEU A 356 -6.82 -15.32 2.76
N SER A 357 -7.29 -16.57 2.86
CA SER A 357 -7.91 -17.30 1.75
C SER A 357 -9.12 -16.54 1.17
N PRO A 358 -10.00 -15.88 1.96
CA PRO A 358 -11.10 -15.09 1.41
C PRO A 358 -10.63 -13.95 0.48
N VAL A 359 -9.50 -13.31 0.80
CA VAL A 359 -8.92 -12.21 0.00
C VAL A 359 -8.39 -12.73 -1.33
N LEU A 360 -7.70 -13.88 -1.31
CA LEU A 360 -7.21 -14.56 -2.51
C LEU A 360 -8.36 -15.02 -3.39
N LEU A 361 -9.39 -15.65 -2.82
CA LEU A 361 -10.56 -16.14 -3.57
C LEU A 361 -11.32 -14.99 -4.22
N LYS A 362 -11.60 -13.91 -3.49
CA LYS A 362 -12.20 -12.68 -4.03
C LYS A 362 -11.44 -12.18 -5.25
N ASN A 363 -10.12 -12.27 -5.20
CA ASN A 363 -9.27 -11.81 -6.29
C ASN A 363 -9.23 -12.81 -7.46
N PHE A 364 -8.94 -14.08 -7.23
CA PHE A 364 -8.68 -15.04 -8.29
C PHE A 364 -9.93 -15.62 -8.95
N LYS A 365 -11.09 -15.65 -8.26
CA LYS A 365 -12.33 -16.24 -8.77
C LYS A 365 -12.71 -15.77 -10.18
N PRO A 366 -12.73 -14.46 -10.52
CA PRO A 366 -13.06 -14.00 -11.87
C PRO A 366 -12.11 -14.54 -12.95
N CYS A 367 -10.82 -14.69 -12.62
CA CYS A 367 -9.84 -15.20 -13.56
C CYS A 367 -9.96 -16.71 -13.77
N VAL A 368 -10.31 -17.47 -12.70
CA VAL A 368 -10.58 -18.90 -12.78
C VAL A 368 -11.84 -19.16 -13.60
N GLU A 369 -12.91 -18.40 -13.37
CA GLU A 369 -14.16 -18.49 -14.14
C GLU A 369 -13.93 -18.18 -15.62
N GLN A 370 -13.15 -17.13 -15.92
CA GLN A 370 -12.75 -16.78 -17.28
C GLN A 370 -11.96 -17.90 -17.95
N ALA A 371 -10.96 -18.46 -17.26
CA ALA A 371 -10.13 -19.55 -17.77
C ALA A 371 -10.97 -20.81 -18.04
N LEU A 372 -11.91 -21.12 -17.14
CA LEU A 372 -12.81 -22.26 -17.28
C LEU A 372 -13.74 -22.10 -18.49
N TYR A 373 -14.39 -20.93 -18.63
CA TYR A 373 -15.26 -20.66 -19.77
C TYR A 373 -14.51 -20.71 -21.11
N ALA A 374 -13.34 -20.05 -21.19
CA ALA A 374 -12.51 -20.08 -22.38
C ALA A 374 -12.02 -21.50 -22.71
N ASN A 375 -11.67 -22.30 -21.69
CA ASN A 375 -11.27 -23.69 -21.88
C ASN A 375 -12.43 -24.57 -22.39
N ILE A 376 -13.63 -24.44 -21.82
CA ILE A 376 -14.82 -25.19 -22.28
C ILE A 376 -15.11 -24.87 -23.74
N LYS A 377 -15.12 -23.58 -24.10
CA LYS A 377 -15.35 -23.13 -25.49
C LYS A 377 -14.27 -23.67 -26.44
N ARG A 378 -13.01 -23.68 -26.02
CA ARG A 378 -11.90 -24.27 -26.79
C ARG A 378 -12.09 -25.77 -26.98
N ILE A 379 -12.51 -26.50 -25.94
CA ILE A 379 -12.79 -27.93 -26.03
C ILE A 379 -13.94 -28.19 -26.99
N GLU A 380 -15.03 -27.43 -26.92
CA GLU A 380 -16.17 -27.53 -27.84
C GLU A 380 -15.72 -27.36 -29.29
N GLN A 381 -14.99 -26.29 -29.60
CA GLN A 381 -14.47 -26.01 -30.94
C GLN A 381 -13.50 -27.08 -31.44
N CYS A 382 -12.55 -27.51 -30.59
CA CYS A 382 -11.61 -28.57 -30.93
C CYS A 382 -12.33 -29.90 -31.17
N THR A 383 -13.35 -30.23 -30.38
CA THR A 383 -14.10 -31.48 -30.50
C THR A 383 -14.92 -31.50 -31.78
N ALA A 384 -15.59 -30.38 -32.12
CA ALA A 384 -16.32 -30.26 -33.39
C ALA A 384 -15.39 -30.41 -34.61
N ALA A 385 -14.21 -29.78 -34.58
CA ALA A 385 -13.22 -29.91 -35.65
C ALA A 385 -12.65 -31.32 -35.75
N LEU A 386 -12.35 -31.96 -34.61
CA LEU A 386 -11.84 -33.33 -34.56
C LEU A 386 -12.90 -34.34 -35.05
N ALA A 387 -14.17 -34.17 -34.69
CA ALA A 387 -15.25 -35.04 -35.15
C ALA A 387 -15.53 -34.88 -36.64
N ALA A 388 -15.44 -33.66 -37.18
CA ALA A 388 -15.60 -33.40 -38.61
C ALA A 388 -14.47 -34.01 -39.47
N ALA A 389 -13.27 -34.15 -38.90
CA ALA A 389 -12.10 -34.72 -39.56
C ALA A 389 -11.87 -36.21 -39.24
N ASP A 390 -12.71 -36.83 -38.40
CA ASP A 390 -12.51 -38.22 -37.97
C ASP A 390 -12.98 -39.21 -39.04
N ASP A 391 -12.25 -40.32 -39.17
CA ASP A 391 -12.63 -41.45 -40.02
C ASP A 391 -13.50 -42.47 -39.27
N TRP A 392 -13.77 -42.21 -37.98
CA TRP A 392 -14.54 -43.04 -37.05
C TRP A 392 -13.99 -44.45 -36.86
N SER A 393 -12.69 -44.64 -37.14
CA SER A 393 -12.00 -45.90 -36.92
C SER A 393 -11.68 -46.12 -35.44
N LEU A 394 -11.97 -47.32 -34.93
CA LEU A 394 -11.77 -47.66 -33.53
C LEU A 394 -10.32 -48.12 -33.28
N THR A 395 -9.57 -47.35 -32.50
CA THR A 395 -8.16 -47.60 -32.19
C THR A 395 -7.93 -47.72 -30.68
N TYR A 396 -6.87 -48.45 -30.30
CA TYR A 396 -6.37 -48.40 -28.93
C TYR A 396 -5.55 -47.13 -28.71
N LEU A 397 -5.48 -46.66 -27.47
CA LEU A 397 -4.73 -45.45 -27.12
C LEU A 397 -3.26 -45.57 -27.61
N PRO A 398 -2.69 -44.56 -28.30
CA PRO A 398 -1.30 -44.62 -28.76
C PRO A 398 -0.35 -44.77 -27.57
N ILE A 399 0.49 -45.80 -27.59
CA ILE A 399 1.42 -46.22 -26.53
C ILE A 399 2.50 -45.15 -26.18
N GLY A 400 2.52 -44.00 -26.87
CA GLY A 400 3.51 -42.92 -26.69
C GLY A 400 3.05 -41.66 -25.97
N SER A 401 1.77 -41.53 -25.60
CA SER A 401 1.28 -40.37 -24.85
C SER A 401 1.64 -40.53 -23.36
N ARG A 402 2.77 -39.96 -22.93
CA ARG A 402 3.30 -40.05 -21.56
C ARG A 402 2.23 -39.82 -20.49
N SER A 403 1.70 -40.90 -19.95
CA SER A 403 1.11 -40.94 -18.61
C SER A 403 2.26 -40.87 -17.63
N LEU A 404 2.42 -39.72 -16.96
CA LEU A 404 3.38 -39.56 -15.88
C LEU A 404 2.78 -40.17 -14.62
N GLY A 405 2.95 -41.49 -14.48
CA GLY A 405 2.48 -42.25 -13.32
C GLY A 405 3.00 -43.68 -13.42
N THR A 406 4.04 -43.98 -12.64
CA THR A 406 4.61 -45.31 -12.51
C THR A 406 3.62 -46.26 -11.83
N SER A 407 2.85 -47.01 -12.60
CA SER A 407 2.21 -48.25 -12.14
C SER A 407 2.09 -49.25 -13.29
N SER A 408 2.27 -50.52 -12.93
CA SER A 408 2.53 -51.70 -13.77
C SER A 408 1.81 -51.75 -15.13
N LEU A 409 2.60 -51.78 -16.21
CA LEU A 409 2.17 -51.79 -17.61
C LEU A 409 1.57 -53.12 -18.13
N ALA A 410 1.49 -54.18 -17.32
CA ALA A 410 1.07 -55.51 -17.80
C ALA A 410 -0.44 -55.80 -17.62
N GLY A 411 -1.13 -55.16 -16.67
CA GLY A 411 -2.52 -55.49 -16.32
C GLY A 411 -3.61 -54.58 -16.89
N VAL A 412 -3.27 -53.37 -17.34
CA VAL A 412 -4.26 -52.33 -17.74
C VAL A 412 -4.59 -52.39 -19.24
N ILE A 413 -3.83 -53.16 -20.04
CA ILE A 413 -4.01 -53.25 -21.50
C ILE A 413 -5.31 -54.00 -21.86
N ALA A 414 -5.80 -54.88 -20.99
CA ALA A 414 -6.93 -55.77 -21.29
C ALA A 414 -8.33 -55.10 -21.20
N SER A 415 -8.44 -53.88 -20.68
CA SER A 415 -9.75 -53.26 -20.40
C SER A 415 -9.85 -51.79 -20.83
N GLN A 416 -9.05 -51.35 -21.81
CA GLN A 416 -9.24 -50.03 -22.42
C GLN A 416 -10.24 -50.18 -23.59
N PRO A 417 -11.42 -49.53 -23.54
CA PRO A 417 -12.37 -49.58 -24.65
C PRO A 417 -11.71 -49.01 -25.92
N LYS A 418 -11.96 -49.66 -27.06
CA LYS A 418 -11.54 -49.10 -28.35
C LYS A 418 -12.38 -47.83 -28.60
N LEU A 419 -11.71 -46.71 -28.81
CA LEU A 419 -12.34 -45.42 -29.08
C LEU A 419 -11.82 -44.89 -30.41
N SER A 420 -12.56 -43.95 -31.02
CA SER A 420 -12.05 -43.25 -32.19
C SER A 420 -10.90 -42.30 -31.83
N SER A 421 -10.15 -41.87 -32.84
CA SER A 421 -9.02 -40.96 -32.65
C SER A 421 -9.45 -39.63 -32.01
N SER A 422 -10.64 -39.13 -32.38
CA SER A 422 -11.24 -37.93 -31.80
C SER A 422 -11.70 -38.16 -30.35
N ALA A 423 -12.27 -39.32 -30.05
CA ALA A 423 -12.71 -39.68 -28.70
C ALA A 423 -11.55 -39.80 -27.71
N HIS A 424 -10.40 -40.34 -28.12
CA HIS A 424 -9.18 -40.35 -27.30
C HIS A 424 -8.65 -38.94 -27.02
N LYS A 425 -8.64 -38.06 -28.03
CA LYS A 425 -8.22 -36.65 -27.88
C LYS A 425 -9.18 -35.86 -27.00
N PHE A 426 -10.50 -36.08 -27.15
CA PHE A 426 -11.51 -35.49 -26.28
C PHE A 426 -11.33 -35.91 -24.83
N ASN A 427 -11.18 -37.21 -24.56
CA ASN A 427 -10.93 -37.73 -23.22
C ASN A 427 -9.69 -37.08 -22.58
N THR A 428 -8.62 -36.92 -23.36
CA THR A 428 -7.39 -36.23 -22.91
C THR A 428 -7.64 -34.76 -22.58
N MET A 429 -8.42 -34.04 -23.40
CA MET A 429 -8.78 -32.63 -23.14
C MET A 429 -9.64 -32.46 -21.89
N VAL A 430 -10.57 -33.39 -21.62
CA VAL A 430 -11.43 -33.37 -20.43
C VAL A 430 -10.65 -33.73 -19.17
N GLN A 431 -9.70 -34.67 -19.25
CA GLN A 431 -8.84 -35.00 -18.11
C GLN A 431 -8.04 -33.79 -17.60
N VAL A 432 -7.66 -32.85 -18.47
CA VAL A 432 -6.99 -31.60 -18.05
C VAL A 432 -7.87 -30.74 -17.12
N ILE A 433 -9.20 -30.81 -17.26
CA ILE A 433 -10.13 -30.14 -16.34
C ILE A 433 -10.13 -30.85 -14.97
N ASN A 434 -10.20 -32.19 -14.96
CA ASN A 434 -10.22 -32.98 -13.73
C ASN A 434 -8.93 -32.92 -12.91
N PHE A 435 -7.79 -32.65 -13.55
CA PHE A 435 -6.51 -32.46 -12.84
C PHE A 435 -6.28 -31.02 -12.38
N ALA A 436 -7.08 -30.06 -12.86
CA ALA A 436 -6.95 -28.64 -12.54
C ALA A 436 -8.00 -28.14 -11.53
N LEU A 437 -9.06 -28.90 -11.29
CA LEU A 437 -10.03 -28.73 -10.20
C LEU A 437 -9.68 -29.73 -9.09
#